data_AF-A0A3D5RQC3-F1
#
_entry.id   AF-A0A3D5RQC3-F1
#
_cell.length_a   1.000
_cell.length_b   1.000
_cell.length_c   1.000
_cell.angle_alpha   90.00
_cell.angle_beta   90.00
_cell.angle_gamma   90.00
#
_symmetry.space_group_name_H-M   'P 1'
#
loop_
_entity.id
_entity.type
_entity.pdbx_description
1 polymer ?
#
loop_
_entity_poly.entity_id
_entity_poly.type
_entity_poly.pdbx_seq_one_letter_code
_entity_poly.pdbx_strand_id
1 'polypeptide(L)'
;MLLCLIPLSTNAGVYKWVDANGQTHFGDRPPAQAASSEVTVKAAPASVDAGARERHQKMTEFLEQQQEERETRQAANAKAEEKAEKQAELCKKLRARLKFLASVSTFYNINDQGE
;
A
#
# COMPACT_ATOMS: atom_id res chain seq x y z
N MET A 1 19.95 -34.11 -39.43
CA MET A 1 20.44 -34.63 -38.15
C MET A 1 19.56 -34.02 -37.06
N LEU A 2 18.51 -34.74 -36.66
CA LEU A 2 17.48 -34.26 -35.74
C LEU A 2 17.94 -34.52 -34.30
N LEU A 3 18.24 -33.47 -33.55
CA LEU A 3 18.68 -33.55 -32.17
C LEU A 3 17.44 -33.72 -31.27
N CYS A 4 17.13 -34.95 -30.86
CA CYS A 4 16.08 -35.22 -29.87
C CYS A 4 16.55 -34.74 -28.49
N LEU A 5 15.97 -33.65 -27.99
CA LEU A 5 16.03 -33.29 -26.57
C LEU A 5 15.15 -34.28 -25.79
N ILE A 6 15.77 -35.14 -24.99
CA ILE A 6 15.06 -36.00 -24.04
C ILE A 6 14.55 -35.12 -22.89
N PRO A 7 13.24 -35.09 -22.59
CA PRO A 7 12.74 -34.36 -21.45
C PRO A 7 13.24 -35.00 -20.15
N LEU A 8 13.99 -34.26 -19.34
CA LEU A 8 14.30 -34.66 -17.97
C LEU A 8 13.02 -34.55 -17.14
N SER A 9 12.46 -35.70 -16.76
CA SER A 9 11.33 -35.79 -15.83
C SER A 9 11.72 -35.19 -14.48
N THR A 10 11.17 -34.02 -14.15
CA THR A 10 11.27 -33.41 -12.81
C THR A 10 10.31 -34.13 -11.89
N ASN A 11 10.83 -35.03 -11.03
CA ASN A 11 10.05 -35.75 -10.04
C ASN A 11 10.12 -34.99 -8.71
N ALA A 12 8.98 -34.50 -8.21
CA ALA A 12 8.88 -33.66 -7.01
C ALA A 12 8.74 -34.49 -5.71
N GLY A 13 9.60 -35.50 -5.54
CA GLY A 13 9.63 -36.38 -4.37
C GLY A 13 11.00 -36.34 -3.67
N VAL A 14 11.03 -36.56 -2.36
CA VAL A 14 12.28 -36.76 -1.62
C VAL A 14 12.51 -38.27 -1.51
N TYR A 15 13.69 -38.75 -1.93
CA TYR A 15 14.03 -40.17 -1.92
C TYR A 15 15.16 -40.44 -0.94
N LYS A 16 15.16 -41.62 -0.33
CA LYS A 16 16.22 -42.14 0.54
C LYS A 16 16.89 -43.35 -0.12
N TRP A 17 18.23 -43.39 -0.15
CA TRP A 17 19.00 -44.56 -0.58
C TRP A 17 20.25 -44.75 0.29
N VAL A 18 20.84 -45.93 0.23
CA VAL A 18 22.12 -46.26 0.89
C VAL A 18 23.18 -46.46 -0.19
N ASP A 19 24.33 -45.82 -0.04
CA ASP A 19 25.44 -45.95 -0.98
C ASP A 19 26.31 -47.20 -0.74
N ALA A 20 27.31 -47.41 -1.59
CA ALA A 20 28.23 -48.55 -1.50
C ALA A 20 29.07 -48.58 -0.22
N ASN A 21 29.22 -47.44 0.46
CA ASN A 21 29.93 -47.33 1.74
C ASN A 21 28.98 -47.48 2.94
N GLY A 22 27.70 -47.78 2.70
CA GLY A 22 26.68 -47.91 3.75
C GLY A 22 26.11 -46.58 4.25
N GLN A 23 26.40 -45.46 3.59
CA GLN A 23 25.92 -44.14 4.02
C GLN A 23 24.51 -43.87 3.48
N THR A 24 23.63 -43.34 4.33
CA THR A 24 22.25 -43.00 3.95
C THR A 24 22.18 -41.57 3.41
N HIS A 25 21.63 -41.42 2.22
CA HIS A 25 21.45 -40.14 1.53
C HIS A 25 19.97 -39.84 1.31
N PHE A 26 19.65 -38.55 1.23
CA PHE A 26 18.32 -38.04 0.90
C PHE A 26 18.41 -37.01 -0.22
N GLY A 27 17.54 -37.09 -1.23
CA GLY A 27 17.55 -36.15 -2.35
C GLY A 27 16.43 -36.39 -3.34
N ASP A 28 16.27 -35.44 -4.27
CA ASP A 28 15.27 -35.50 -5.36
C ASP A 28 15.71 -36.41 -6.52
N ARG A 29 17.01 -36.76 -6.60
CA ARG A 29 17.60 -37.59 -7.65
C ARG A 29 18.42 -38.76 -7.06
N PRO A 30 17.80 -39.94 -6.86
CA PRO A 30 18.55 -41.13 -6.44
C PRO A 30 19.41 -41.69 -7.60
N PRO A 31 20.55 -42.33 -7.31
CA PRO A 31 21.36 -43.02 -8.31
C PRO A 31 20.61 -44.18 -8.98
N ALA A 32 20.74 -44.32 -10.30
CA ALA A 32 19.98 -45.29 -11.09
C ALA A 32 20.21 -46.77 -10.69
N GLN A 33 21.36 -47.10 -10.11
CA GLN A 33 21.69 -48.47 -9.67
C GLN A 33 21.47 -48.71 -8.16
N ALA A 34 21.05 -47.70 -7.39
CA ALA A 34 20.82 -47.84 -5.97
C ALA A 34 19.34 -48.14 -5.68
N ALA A 35 19.07 -49.04 -4.74
CA ALA A 35 17.72 -49.23 -4.22
C ALA A 35 17.30 -47.97 -3.46
N SER A 36 16.34 -47.22 -4.00
CA SER A 36 15.80 -46.00 -3.39
C SER A 36 14.34 -46.16 -2.98
N SER A 37 13.95 -45.52 -1.88
CA SER A 37 12.57 -45.47 -1.40
C SER A 37 12.12 -44.01 -1.26
N GLU A 38 10.91 -43.71 -1.72
CA GLU A 38 10.32 -42.37 -1.59
C GLU A 38 9.95 -42.08 -0.13
N VAL A 39 10.23 -40.86 0.30
CA VAL A 39 9.97 -40.35 1.65
C VAL A 39 8.80 -39.38 1.58
N THR A 40 7.67 -39.77 2.18
CA THR A 40 6.55 -38.84 2.40
C THR A 40 6.94 -37.79 3.43
N VAL A 41 7.17 -36.56 2.97
CA VAL A 41 7.37 -35.41 3.87
C VAL A 41 6.02 -34.84 4.28
N LYS A 42 5.66 -34.99 5.56
CA LYS A 42 4.49 -34.32 6.14
C LYS A 42 4.89 -32.92 6.60
N ALA A 43 4.79 -31.94 5.70
CA ALA A 43 4.98 -30.54 6.09
C ALA A 43 3.77 -30.08 6.94
N ALA A 44 4.03 -29.70 8.19
CA ALA A 44 3.03 -29.00 8.99
C ALA A 44 2.90 -27.55 8.49
N PRO A 45 1.69 -26.97 8.46
CA PRO A 45 1.53 -25.56 8.15
C PRO A 45 2.34 -24.72 9.15
N ALA A 46 3.00 -23.67 8.66
CA ALA A 46 3.73 -22.76 9.51
C ALA A 46 2.78 -22.16 10.56
N SER A 47 3.05 -22.43 11.83
CA SER A 47 2.30 -21.83 12.93
C SER A 47 2.78 -20.41 13.14
N VAL A 48 1.86 -19.43 13.05
CA VAL A 48 2.19 -18.04 13.37
C VAL A 48 2.25 -17.92 14.88
N ASP A 49 3.44 -17.65 15.40
CA ASP A 49 3.64 -17.45 16.84
C ASP A 49 2.86 -16.22 17.34
N ALA A 50 2.59 -16.18 18.65
CA ALA A 50 1.80 -15.11 19.25
C ALA A 50 2.48 -13.74 19.11
N GLY A 51 3.81 -13.67 19.15
CA GLY A 51 4.57 -12.43 18.98
C GLY A 51 4.52 -11.90 17.55
N ALA A 52 4.51 -12.76 16.54
CA ALA A 52 4.29 -12.37 15.14
C ALA A 52 2.90 -11.75 14.94
N ARG A 53 1.87 -12.31 15.57
CA ARG A 53 0.51 -11.74 15.57
C ARG A 53 0.45 -10.38 16.27
N GLU A 54 1.05 -10.25 17.44
CA GLU A 54 1.09 -8.99 18.19
C GLU A 54 1.81 -7.88 17.42
N ARG A 55 2.96 -8.18 16.81
CA ARG A 55 3.69 -7.21 15.97
C ARG A 55 2.85 -6.76 14.79
N HIS A 56 2.15 -7.68 14.14
CA HIS A 56 1.27 -7.34 13.03
C HIS A 56 0.12 -6.41 13.49
N GLN A 57 -0.53 -6.74 14.60
CA GLN A 57 -1.61 -5.90 15.15
C GLN A 57 -1.14 -4.48 15.47
N LYS A 58 0.00 -4.34 16.16
CA LYS A 58 0.59 -3.03 16.49
C LYS A 58 0.96 -2.23 15.23
N MET A 59 1.48 -2.90 14.21
CA MET A 59 1.78 -2.25 12.93
C MET A 59 0.50 -1.75 12.27
N THR A 60 -0.55 -2.57 12.22
CA THR A 60 -1.84 -2.19 11.63
C THR A 60 -2.44 -1.00 12.36
N GLU A 61 -2.51 -1.03 13.69
CA GLU A 61 -3.04 0.06 14.51
C GLU A 61 -2.27 1.38 14.30
N PHE A 62 -0.94 1.32 14.24
CA PHE A 62 -0.11 2.49 13.97
C PHE A 62 -0.38 3.09 12.59
N LEU A 63 -0.54 2.25 11.56
CA LEU A 63 -0.83 2.70 10.20
C LEU A 63 -2.22 3.33 10.10
N GLU A 64 -3.21 2.76 10.79
CA GLU A 64 -4.57 3.30 10.86
C GLU A 64 -4.58 4.68 11.53
N GLN A 65 -3.94 4.82 12.69
CA GLN A 65 -3.82 6.11 13.40
C GLN A 65 -3.15 7.18 12.53
N GLN A 66 -2.05 6.81 11.86
CA GLN A 66 -1.37 7.71 10.93
C GLN A 66 -2.23 8.10 9.72
N GLN A 67 -3.07 7.19 9.22
CA GLN A 67 -3.98 7.50 8.14
C GLN A 67 -5.05 8.49 8.58
N GLU A 68 -5.65 8.28 9.75
CA GLU A 68 -6.64 9.18 10.32
C GLU A 68 -6.06 10.59 10.58
N GLU A 69 -4.85 10.68 11.13
CA GLU A 69 -4.17 11.97 11.32
C GLU A 69 -3.93 12.69 9.99
N ARG A 70 -3.52 11.96 8.94
CA ARG A 70 -3.34 12.55 7.61
C ARG A 70 -4.65 13.06 7.04
N GLU A 71 -5.72 12.29 7.11
CA GLU A 71 -7.03 12.66 6.58
C GLU A 71 -7.62 13.87 7.31
N THR A 72 -7.54 13.88 8.64
CA THR A 72 -8.00 15.02 9.46
C THR A 72 -7.20 16.29 9.14
N ARG A 73 -5.87 16.18 9.01
CA ARG A 73 -5.01 17.30 8.63
C ARG A 73 -5.29 17.81 7.22
N GLN A 74 -5.48 16.91 6.25
CA GLN A 74 -5.83 17.28 4.88
C GLN A 74 -7.18 18.01 4.82
N ALA A 75 -8.19 17.49 5.52
CA ALA A 75 -9.50 18.13 5.60
C ALA A 75 -9.44 19.50 6.28
N ALA A 76 -8.63 19.65 7.34
CA ALA A 76 -8.42 20.93 8.00
C ALA A 76 -7.72 21.94 7.08
N ASN A 77 -6.67 21.52 6.38
CA ASN A 77 -5.94 22.35 5.43
C ASN A 77 -6.82 22.80 4.27
N ALA A 78 -7.57 21.89 3.66
CA ALA A 78 -8.49 22.22 2.56
C ALA A 78 -9.54 23.25 2.98
N LYS A 79 -10.12 23.09 4.19
CA LYS A 79 -11.06 24.07 4.76
C LYS A 79 -10.39 25.42 5.05
N ALA A 80 -9.13 25.42 5.50
CA ALA A 80 -8.39 26.64 5.77
C ALA A 80 -8.06 27.40 4.47
N GLU A 81 -7.64 26.67 3.44
CA GLU A 81 -7.35 27.21 2.11
C GLU A 81 -8.59 27.83 1.47
N GLU A 82 -9.72 27.10 1.44
CA GLU A 82 -10.98 27.61 0.92
C GLU A 82 -11.43 28.90 1.64
N LYS A 83 -11.29 28.93 2.98
CA LYS A 83 -11.59 30.13 3.77
C LYS A 83 -10.66 31.28 3.43
N ALA A 84 -9.36 31.02 3.30
CA ALA A 84 -8.37 32.03 2.98
C ALA A 84 -8.62 32.65 1.59
N GLU A 85 -8.96 31.83 0.58
CA GLU A 85 -9.33 32.29 -0.75
C GLU A 85 -10.58 33.18 -0.73
N LYS A 86 -11.65 32.73 -0.05
CA LYS A 86 -12.88 33.53 0.10
C LYS A 86 -12.62 34.86 0.79
N GLN A 87 -11.81 34.86 1.85
CA GLN A 87 -11.44 36.08 2.56
C GLN A 87 -10.59 37.01 1.69
N ALA A 88 -9.62 36.49 0.94
CA ALA A 88 -8.80 37.27 0.03
C ALA A 88 -9.64 37.97 -1.05
N GLU A 89 -10.57 37.25 -1.67
CA GLU A 89 -11.50 37.81 -2.66
C GLU A 89 -12.45 38.84 -2.05
N LEU A 90 -12.97 38.59 -0.84
CA LEU A 90 -13.79 39.56 -0.12
C LEU A 90 -13.00 40.84 0.19
N CYS A 91 -11.78 40.71 0.71
CA CYS A 91 -10.90 41.84 1.00
C CYS A 91 -10.61 42.65 -0.27
N LYS A 92 -10.35 41.99 -1.40
CA LYS A 92 -10.14 42.65 -2.69
C LYS A 92 -11.36 43.46 -3.12
N LYS A 93 -12.56 42.88 -3.05
CA LYS A 93 -13.83 43.56 -3.37
C LYS A 93 -14.09 44.75 -2.46
N LEU A 94 -13.92 44.59 -1.15
CA LEU A 94 -14.13 45.66 -0.18
C LEU A 94 -13.14 46.80 -0.36
N ARG A 95 -11.86 46.51 -0.61
CA ARG A 95 -10.85 47.53 -0.92
C ARG A 95 -11.19 48.30 -2.19
N ALA A 96 -11.61 47.62 -3.25
CA ALA A 96 -12.04 48.26 -4.49
C ALA A 96 -13.26 49.17 -4.25
N ARG A 97 -14.27 48.68 -3.50
CA ARG A 97 -15.43 49.48 -3.11
C ARG A 97 -15.04 50.70 -2.29
N LEU A 98 -14.19 50.54 -1.29
CA LEU A 98 -13.70 51.65 -0.46
C LEU A 98 -13.00 52.71 -1.32
N LYS A 99 -12.12 52.28 -2.24
CA LYS A 99 -11.45 53.21 -3.16
C LYS A 99 -12.45 53.95 -4.05
N PHE A 100 -13.46 53.27 -4.57
CA PHE A 100 -14.52 53.89 -5.34
C PHE A 100 -15.29 54.93 -4.52
N LEU A 101 -15.76 54.56 -3.32
CA LEU A 101 -16.48 55.47 -2.42
C LEU A 101 -15.63 56.69 -2.03
N ALA A 102 -14.32 56.51 -1.83
CA ALA A 102 -13.40 57.60 -1.52
C ALA A 102 -13.12 58.51 -2.73
N SER A 103 -13.27 58.01 -3.96
CA SER A 103 -13.05 58.78 -5.19
C SER A 103 -14.28 59.56 -5.67
N VAL A 104 -15.46 59.24 -5.16
CA VAL A 104 -16.73 59.84 -5.59
C VAL A 104 -17.21 60.84 -4.53
N SER A 105 -17.48 62.07 -4.94
CA SER A 105 -17.92 63.15 -4.04
C SER A 105 -19.44 63.26 -3.86
N THR A 106 -20.22 62.49 -4.63
CA THR A 106 -21.69 62.61 -4.64
C THR A 106 -22.34 61.23 -4.74
N PHE A 107 -23.20 60.92 -3.77
CA PHE A 107 -23.99 59.69 -3.74
C PHE A 107 -25.41 60.00 -4.22
N TYR A 108 -25.88 59.29 -5.23
CA TYR A 108 -27.29 59.29 -5.64
C TYR A 108 -27.86 57.91 -5.34
N ASN A 109 -28.99 57.86 -4.63
CA ASN A 109 -29.82 56.66 -4.56
C ASN A 109 -30.92 56.84 -5.60
N ILE A 110 -31.10 55.85 -6.45
CA ILE A 110 -32.21 55.79 -7.39
C ILE A 110 -33.15 54.70 -6.88
N ASN A 111 -34.39 55.07 -6.55
CA ASN A 111 -35.43 54.12 -6.19
C ASN A 111 -36.04 53.44 -7.44
N ASP A 112 -36.97 52.50 -7.25
CA ASP A 112 -37.61 51.75 -8.35
C ASP A 112 -38.39 52.62 -9.35
N GLN A 113 -38.59 53.91 -9.05
CA GLN A 113 -39.22 54.90 -9.93
C GLN A 113 -38.20 55.80 -10.67
N GLY A 114 -36.90 55.61 -10.44
CA GLY A 114 -35.87 56.41 -11.11
C GLY A 114 -35.50 57.72 -10.40
N GLU A 115 -35.99 57.96 -9.17
CA GLU A 115 -35.70 59.16 -8.35
C GLU A 115 -34.66 58.92 -7.26
#